data_AF-T0H1G5-F1
#
_entry.id   AF-T0H1G5-F1
#
_cell.length_a   1.000
_cell.length_b   1.000
_cell.length_c   1.000
_cell.angle_alpha   90.00
_cell.angle_beta   90.00
_cell.angle_gamma   90.00
#
_symmetry.space_group_name_H-M   'P 1'
#
loop_
_entity.id
_entity.type
_entity.pdbx_description
1 polymer ?
#
loop_
_entity_poly.entity_id
_entity_poly.type
_entity_poly.pdbx_seq_one_letter_code
_entity_poly.pdbx_strand_id
1 'polypeptide(L)' 'MSRSGRYNMKQLKEAMMLLIANDAPLGPEWLDHALKGDWSDHRECHIGGDFLLIYTIEGNLVNFVRAGTHSELFE' A
#
# COMPACT_ATOMS: atom_id res chain seq x y z
N MET A 1 -18.77 6.04 -15.42
CA MET A 1 -18.25 4.65 -15.43
C MET A 1 -17.59 4.38 -14.09
N SER A 2 -18.11 3.47 -13.28
CA SER A 2 -17.51 3.15 -11.98
C SER A 2 -16.17 2.46 -12.19
N ARG A 3 -15.08 3.02 -11.64
CA ARG A 3 -13.70 2.48 -11.73
C ARG A 3 -13.51 1.17 -10.93
N SER A 4 -14.57 0.60 -10.37
CA SER A 4 -14.54 -0.52 -9.42
C SER A 4 -14.08 -1.86 -10.00
N GLY A 5 -13.92 -1.98 -11.32
CA GLY A 5 -13.40 -3.20 -11.97
C GLY A 5 -11.89 -3.21 -12.24
N ARG A 6 -11.17 -2.10 -12.03
CA ARG A 6 -9.73 -1.99 -12.34
C ARG A 6 -8.83 -2.53 -11.23
N TYR A 7 -9.28 -2.43 -9.97
CA TYR A 7 -8.44 -2.70 -8.80
C TYR A 7 -8.74 -4.05 -8.16
N ASN A 8 -7.70 -4.83 -7.88
CA ASN A 8 -7.83 -6.11 -7.19
C ASN A 8 -8.06 -5.87 -5.68
N MET A 9 -9.32 -5.64 -5.31
CA MET A 9 -9.70 -5.36 -3.91
C MET A 9 -9.45 -6.54 -2.97
N LYS A 10 -9.42 -7.77 -3.48
CA LYS A 10 -9.09 -8.95 -2.68
C LYS A 10 -7.63 -8.87 -2.23
N GLN A 11 -6.73 -8.58 -3.16
CA GLN A 11 -5.30 -8.47 -2.88
C GLN A 11 -4.97 -7.23 -2.03
N LEU A 12 -5.68 -6.13 -2.21
CA LEU A 12 -5.57 -4.97 -1.32
C LEU A 12 -5.92 -5.36 0.13
N LYS A 13 -7.05 -6.04 0.32
CA LYS A 13 -7.49 -6.48 1.64
C LYS A 13 -6.49 -7.43 2.27
N GLU A 14 -5.89 -8.32 1.48
CA GLU A 14 -4.83 -9.22 1.94
C GLU A 14 -3.62 -8.46 2.47
N ALA A 15 -3.08 -7.50 1.71
CA ALA A 15 -1.98 -6.64 2.16
C ALA A 15 -2.31 -5.91 3.47
N MET A 16 -3.51 -5.31 3.55
CA MET A 16 -3.96 -4.58 4.74
C MET A 16 -4.04 -5.50 5.96
N MET A 17 -4.56 -6.72 5.80
CA MET A 17 -4.66 -7.68 6.90
C MET A 17 -3.29 -8.16 7.37
N LEU A 18 -2.35 -8.38 6.45
CA LEU A 18 -0.96 -8.72 6.81
C LEU A 18 -0.29 -7.60 7.61
N LEU A 19 -0.47 -6.34 7.18
CA LEU A 19 0.04 -5.18 7.89
C LEU A 19 -0.61 -4.99 9.27
N ILE A 20 -1.91 -5.23 9.40
CA ILE A 20 -2.63 -5.17 10.69
C ILE A 20 -2.15 -6.28 11.64
N ALA A 21 -1.95 -7.49 11.12
CA ALA A 21 -1.48 -8.62 11.94
C ALA A 21 -0.09 -8.35 12.52
N ASN A 22 0.80 -7.73 11.74
CA ASN A 22 2.15 -7.35 12.16
C ASN A 22 2.97 -8.52 12.73
N ASP A 23 2.66 -9.75 12.32
CA ASP A 23 3.38 -10.97 12.75
C ASP A 23 4.77 -11.07 12.11
N ALA A 24 4.92 -10.52 10.90
CA ALA A 24 6.16 -10.49 10.14
C ALA A 24 6.12 -9.34 9.11
N PRO A 25 7.28 -8.89 8.60
CA PRO A 25 7.33 -7.98 7.45
C PRO A 25 6.59 -8.55 6.24
N LEU A 26 6.10 -7.66 5.37
CA LEU A 26 5.50 -8.09 4.10
C LEU A 26 6.52 -8.89 3.27
N GLY A 27 6.02 -9.93 2.60
CA GLY A 27 6.82 -10.72 1.67
C GLY A 27 7.36 -9.89 0.50
N PRO A 28 8.47 -10.33 -0.13
CA PRO A 28 9.10 -9.61 -1.23
C PRO A 28 8.18 -9.39 -2.44
N GLU A 29 7.13 -10.19 -2.61
CA GLU A 29 6.12 -10.04 -3.66
C GLU A 29 5.32 -8.74 -3.57
N TRP A 30 5.23 -8.13 -2.38
CA TRP A 30 4.56 -6.85 -2.17
C TRP A 30 5.47 -5.66 -2.48
N LEU A 31 6.76 -5.87 -2.76
CA LEU A 31 7.72 -4.81 -3.10
C LEU A 31 7.68 -3.63 -2.11
N ASP A 32 7.49 -3.93 -0.82
CA ASP A 32 7.39 -2.91 0.23
C ASP A 32 8.70 -2.12 0.38
N HIS A 33 8.61 -0.80 0.31
CA HIS A 33 9.74 0.08 0.47
C HIS A 33 9.35 1.45 1.04
N ALA A 34 10.31 2.12 1.68
CA ALA A 34 10.12 3.50 2.12
C ALA A 34 10.14 4.44 0.91
N LEU A 35 9.20 5.39 0.90
CA LEU A 35 9.18 6.47 -0.07
C LEU A 35 10.28 7.50 0.26
N LYS A 36 10.48 8.46 -0.65
CA LYS A 36 11.53 9.49 -0.56
C LYS A 36 10.93 10.89 -0.69
N GLY A 37 11.72 11.91 -0.35
CA GLY A 37 11.30 13.31 -0.44
C GLY A 37 10.22 13.65 0.58
N ASP A 38 9.18 14.36 0.14
CA ASP A 38 8.06 14.79 1.00
C ASP A 38 7.27 13.61 1.60
N TRP A 39 7.43 12.41 1.05
CA TRP A 39 6.82 11.17 1.52
C TRP A 39 7.81 10.28 2.29
N SER A 40 8.93 10.82 2.77
CA SER A 40 10.01 10.02 3.40
C SER A 40 9.62 9.25 4.67
N ASP A 41 8.53 9.67 5.33
CA ASP A 41 7.91 9.02 6.49
C ASP A 41 6.86 7.96 6.09
N HIS A 42 6.58 7.81 4.80
CA HIS A 42 5.63 6.84 4.26
C HIS A 42 6.33 5.62 3.66
N ARG A 43 5.56 4.54 3.57
CA ARG A 43 5.91 3.32 2.86
C ARG A 43 4.90 3.08 1.75
N GLU A 44 5.37 2.38 0.72
CA GLU A 44 4.57 1.94 -0.41
C GLU A 44 4.76 0.44 -0.61
N CYS A 45 3.67 -0.28 -0.88
CA CYS A 45 3.73 -1.63 -1.41
C CYS A 45 2.85 -1.79 -2.66
N HIS A 46 3.25 -2.71 -3.54
CA HIS A 46 2.55 -3.07 -4.74
C HIS A 46 1.47 -4.09 -4.44
N ILE A 47 0.22 -3.70 -4.68
CA ILE A 47 -0.94 -4.59 -4.61
C ILE A 47 -1.07 -5.41 -5.90
N GLY A 48 -0.58 -4.91 -7.02
CA GLY A 48 -0.54 -5.67 -8.27
C GLY A 48 -0.45 -4.78 -9.51
N GLY A 49 0.50 -5.09 -10.39
CA GLY A 49 0.81 -4.22 -11.53
C GLY A 49 1.17 -2.82 -11.05
N ASP A 50 0.41 -1.83 -11.52
CA ASP A 50 0.56 -0.41 -11.18
C ASP A 50 -0.29 0.02 -9.97
N PHE A 51 -1.01 -0.88 -9.31
CA PHE A 51 -1.85 -0.54 -8.15
C PHE A 51 -1.06 -0.63 -6.85
N LEU A 52 -1.01 0.46 -6.11
CA LEU A 52 -0.18 0.66 -4.93
C LEU A 52 -1.03 0.94 -3.67
N LEU A 53 -0.45 0.65 -2.52
CA LEU A 53 -0.93 1.07 -1.20
C LEU A 53 0.18 1.87 -0.50
N ILE A 54 -0.13 3.12 -0.14
CA ILE A 54 0.72 3.98 0.69
C ILE A 54 0.22 3.94 2.13
N TYR A 55 1.12 3.73 3.07
CA TYR A 55 0.81 3.63 4.49
C TYR A 55 1.95 4.16 5.37
N THR A 56 1.64 4.44 6.64
CA THR A 56 2.64 4.71 7.69
C THR A 56 2.50 3.71 8.83
N ILE A 57 3.59 3.50 9.59
CA ILE A 57 3.59 2.70 10.82
C ILE A 57 4.11 3.58 11.95
N GLU A 58 3.31 3.72 13.01
CA GLU A 58 3.65 4.48 14.22
C GLU A 58 3.40 3.62 15.46
N GLY A 59 4.46 2.97 15.96
CA GLY A 59 4.33 1.99 17.03
C GLY A 59 3.47 0.80 16.58
N ASN A 60 2.31 0.61 17.21
CA ASN A 60 1.35 -0.45 16.87
C ASN A 60 0.19 0.03 15.98
N LEU A 61 0.26 1.27 15.48
CA LEU A 61 -0.73 1.82 14.57
C LEU A 61 -0.24 1.69 13.13
N VAL A 62 -1.10 1.16 12.26
CA VAL A 62 -0.95 1.27 10.80
C VAL A 62 -1.98 2.24 10.26
N ASN A 63 -1.51 3.28 9.57
CA ASN A 63 -2.37 4.25 8.90
C ASN A 63 -2.34 3.99 7.39
N PHE A 64 -3.45 3.54 6.82
CA PHE A 64 -3.60 3.40 5.38
C PHE A 64 -3.94 4.75 4.76
N VAL A 65 -2.98 5.35 4.05
CA VAL A 65 -3.05 6.75 3.62
C VAL A 65 -3.77 6.88 2.28
N ARG A 66 -3.30 6.16 1.26
CA ARG A 66 -3.89 6.18 -0.10
C ARG A 66 -3.71 4.84 -0.80
N ALA A 67 -4.62 4.52 -1.72
CA ALA A 67 -4.46 3.42 -2.66
C ALA A 67 -4.89 3.87 -4.06
N GLY A 68 -4.09 3.55 -5.08
CA GLY A 68 -4.30 4.04 -6.44
C GLY A 68 -3.17 3.63 -7.37
N THR A 69 -3.25 4.04 -8.64
CA THR A 69 -2.11 3.89 -9.55
C THR A 69 -1.01 4.91 -9.26
N HIS A 70 0.22 4.72 -9.75
CA HIS A 70 1.28 5.73 -9.60
C HIS A 70 0.80 7.14 -10.03
N SER A 71 0.16 7.23 -11.19
CA SER A 71 -0.40 8.50 -11.69
C SER A 71 -1.51 9.08 -10.80
N GLU A 72 -2.26 8.24 -10.07
CA GLU A 72 -3.31 8.74 -9.17
C GLU A 72 -2.74 9.20 -7.82
N LEU A 73 -1.53 8.76 -7.47
CA LEU A 73 -0.91 9.00 -6.18
C LEU A 73 0.12 10.13 -6.23
N PHE A 74 0.86 10.27 -7.32
CA PHE A 74 2.01 11.17 -7.44
C PHE A 74 1.91 12.24 -8.53
N GLU A 75 0.86 12.23 -9.36
CA GLU A 75 0.50 13.35 -10.26
C GLU A 75 -0.68 14.16 -9.68
#